data_AF-A0A9D6EJN7-F1
#
_entry.id   AF-A0A9D6EJN7-F1
#
_cell.length_a   1.000
_cell.length_b   1.000
_cell.length_c   1.000
_cell.angle_alpha   90.00
_cell.angle_beta   90.00
_cell.angle_gamma   90.00
#
_symmetry.space_group_name_H-M   'P 1'
#
loop_
_entity.id
_entity.type
_entity.pdbx_description
1 polymer ?
#
loop_
_entity_poly.entity_id
_entity_poly.type
_entity_poly.pdbx_seq_one_letter_code
_entity_poly.pdbx_strand_id
1 'polypeptide(L)'
;MRLRPALGLALLLAGCALVPPERPPTTVVVAPVRFYLLPGEPRIYWLTGVQPEVFFLGGRYYLYRDPVWYRAPHYQGPWEAVPFWELPRALEGETPGRLKGRLPLRG
;
A
#
# COMPACT_ATOMS: atom_id res chain seq x y z
N MET A 1 -30.73 -2.68 -54.39
CA MET A 1 -29.46 -2.51 -53.64
C MET A 1 -29.82 -1.90 -52.29
N ARG A 2 -29.50 -2.59 -51.18
CA ARG A 2 -30.17 -2.49 -49.86
C ARG A 2 -29.85 -1.20 -49.07
N LEU A 3 -30.80 -0.88 -48.19
CA LEU A 3 -30.91 0.26 -47.27
C LEU A 3 -29.83 0.26 -46.14
N ARG A 4 -29.59 1.47 -45.59
CA ARG A 4 -28.63 1.93 -44.55
C ARG A 4 -28.83 1.31 -43.12
N PRO A 5 -28.24 1.87 -42.04
CA PRO A 5 -26.87 1.75 -41.50
C PRO A 5 -26.88 1.19 -40.05
N ALA A 6 -25.74 0.83 -39.44
CA ALA A 6 -25.68 0.74 -37.96
C ALA A 6 -24.26 0.86 -37.42
N LEU A 7 -24.14 1.78 -36.45
CA LEU A 7 -23.10 1.90 -35.44
C LEU A 7 -22.51 0.54 -35.00
N GLY A 8 -21.20 0.52 -34.84
CA GLY A 8 -20.46 -0.46 -34.05
C GLY A 8 -19.35 0.22 -33.25
N LEU A 9 -19.67 1.32 -32.56
CA LEU A 9 -18.87 1.80 -31.44
C LEU A 9 -19.05 0.83 -30.27
N ALA A 10 -17.99 0.67 -29.49
CA ALA A 10 -17.91 0.02 -28.18
C ALA A 10 -17.53 -1.47 -28.19
N LEU A 11 -16.23 -1.69 -27.94
CA LEU A 11 -15.83 -2.57 -26.86
C LEU A 11 -14.53 -2.03 -26.28
N LEU A 12 -14.66 -0.96 -25.47
CA LEU A 12 -13.75 -0.76 -24.36
C LEU A 12 -13.95 -1.99 -23.46
N LEU A 13 -13.08 -2.98 -23.61
CA LEU A 13 -12.92 -4.00 -22.59
C LEU A 13 -12.37 -3.28 -21.37
N ALA A 14 -13.29 -2.76 -20.55
CA ALA A 14 -13.03 -2.46 -19.17
C ALA A 14 -12.60 -3.78 -18.54
N GLY A 15 -11.29 -4.00 -18.51
CA GLY A 15 -10.67 -5.00 -17.67
C GLY A 15 -10.93 -4.62 -16.22
N CYS A 16 -12.14 -4.89 -15.73
CA CYS A 16 -12.34 -5.19 -14.33
C CYS A 16 -11.58 -6.50 -14.08
N ALA A 17 -10.27 -6.39 -13.91
CA ALA A 17 -9.51 -7.42 -13.26
C ALA A 17 -10.15 -7.59 -11.88
N LEU A 18 -10.91 -8.68 -11.72
CA LEU A 18 -11.31 -9.15 -10.40
C LEU A 18 -10.02 -9.45 -9.66
N VAL A 19 -9.51 -8.46 -8.92
CA VAL A 19 -8.41 -8.65 -7.99
C VAL A 19 -8.92 -9.72 -7.02
N PRO A 20 -8.36 -10.94 -7.02
CA PRO A 20 -8.79 -11.97 -6.09
C PRO A 20 -8.66 -11.41 -4.67
N PRO A 21 -9.53 -11.77 -3.71
CA PRO A 21 -9.42 -11.27 -2.36
C PRO A 21 -8.04 -11.64 -1.82
N GLU A 22 -7.16 -10.64 -1.71
CA GLU A 22 -5.83 -10.88 -1.19
C GLU A 22 -5.96 -11.37 0.25
N ARG A 23 -5.30 -12.50 0.55
CA ARG A 23 -5.22 -12.97 1.92
C ARG A 23 -4.63 -11.85 2.78
N PRO A 24 -5.19 -11.58 3.97
CA PRO A 24 -4.63 -10.58 4.86
C PRO A 24 -3.13 -10.80 5.02
N PRO A 25 -2.31 -9.76 4.85
CA PRO A 25 -0.88 -9.85 5.09
C PRO A 25 -0.57 -10.56 6.41
N THR A 26 0.24 -11.61 6.38
CA THR A 26 0.78 -12.16 7.64
C THR A 26 1.96 -11.30 8.08
N THR A 27 1.93 -10.80 9.32
CA THR A 27 3.08 -10.16 9.96
C THR A 27 3.75 -11.12 10.92
N VAL A 28 5.04 -11.37 10.70
CA VAL A 28 5.94 -12.07 11.62
C VAL A 28 6.63 -11.03 12.49
N VAL A 29 6.76 -11.30 13.79
CA VAL A 29 7.41 -10.42 14.77
C VAL A 29 8.72 -11.05 15.24
N VAL A 30 9.80 -10.29 15.16
CA VAL A 30 11.13 -10.61 15.65
C VAL A 30 11.51 -9.56 16.68
N ALA A 31 11.44 -9.91 17.97
CA ALA A 31 11.70 -8.95 19.04
C ALA A 31 13.19 -8.56 19.14
N PRO A 32 13.52 -7.30 19.54
CA PRO A 32 12.60 -6.22 19.91
C PRO A 32 12.09 -5.42 18.69
N VAL A 33 10.84 -4.97 18.74
CA VAL A 33 10.28 -4.02 17.77
C VAL A 33 10.80 -2.62 18.06
N ARG A 34 11.28 -1.90 17.03
CA ARG A 34 11.77 -0.52 17.17
C ARG A 34 11.07 0.41 16.19
N PHE A 35 10.93 1.67 16.57
CA PHE A 35 10.35 2.73 15.74
C PHE A 35 11.45 3.71 15.32
N TYR A 36 11.55 3.97 14.02
CA TYR A 36 12.44 4.99 13.45
C TYR A 36 11.62 6.08 12.80
N LEU A 37 11.84 7.34 13.19
CA LEU A 37 11.23 8.49 12.51
C LEU A 37 11.80 8.61 11.09
N LEU A 38 10.94 8.80 10.09
CA LEU A 38 11.39 9.14 8.74
C LEU A 38 11.80 10.62 8.66
N PRO A 39 13.05 10.93 8.25
CA PRO A 39 13.48 12.30 7.99
C PRO A 39 12.61 12.95 6.91
N GLY A 40 12.25 14.21 7.13
CA GLY A 40 11.35 14.96 6.25
C GLY A 40 9.87 14.62 6.41
N GLU A 41 9.53 13.50 7.07
CA GLU A 41 8.16 13.05 7.31
C GLU A 41 7.93 12.81 8.81
N PRO A 42 7.73 13.89 9.60
CA PRO A 42 7.70 13.81 11.06
C PRO A 42 6.53 12.99 11.63
N ARG A 43 5.67 12.45 10.76
CA ARG A 43 4.47 11.68 11.11
C ARG A 43 4.57 10.21 10.71
N ILE A 44 5.63 9.80 10.02
CA ILE A 44 5.84 8.42 9.60
C ILE A 44 6.95 7.79 10.44
N TYR A 45 6.63 6.64 11.03
CA TYR A 45 7.59 5.81 11.73
C TYR A 45 7.75 4.48 11.01
N TRP A 46 8.97 4.04 10.79
CA TRP A 46 9.27 2.70 10.29
C TRP A 46 9.45 1.73 11.46
N LEU A 47 8.78 0.58 11.41
CA LEU A 47 8.92 -0.49 12.38
C LEU A 47 9.96 -1.52 11.90
N THR A 48 10.98 -1.77 12.71
CA THR A 48 11.92 -2.88 12.53
C THR A 48 11.60 -4.02 13.49
N GLY A 49 12.10 -5.23 13.19
CA GLY A 49 11.73 -6.43 13.92
C GLY A 49 10.34 -6.96 13.54
N VAL A 50 9.82 -6.58 12.36
CA VAL A 50 8.61 -7.16 11.77
C VAL A 50 8.85 -7.47 10.29
N GLN A 51 8.24 -8.54 9.80
CA GLN A 51 8.23 -8.92 8.39
C GLN A 51 6.80 -9.24 7.93
N PRO A 52 6.27 -8.64 6.85
CA PRO A 52 6.91 -7.61 6.02
C PRO A 52 7.10 -6.30 6.81
N GLU A 53 7.83 -5.36 6.21
CA GLU A 53 8.05 -4.04 6.81
C GLU A 53 6.73 -3.30 7.02
N VAL A 54 6.61 -2.65 8.18
CA VAL A 54 5.41 -1.89 8.57
C VAL A 54 5.80 -0.44 8.85
N PHE A 55 4.92 0.48 8.46
CA PHE A 55 5.01 1.91 8.71
C PHE A 55 3.86 2.33 9.62
N PHE A 56 4.09 3.22 10.57
CA PHE A 56 3.05 3.82 11.40
C PHE A 56 2.86 5.28 11.02
N LEU A 57 1.63 5.64 10.67
CA LEU A 57 1.25 6.99 10.24
C LEU A 57 -0.15 7.31 10.75
N GLY A 58 -0.29 8.42 11.49
CA GLY A 58 -1.61 8.93 11.89
C GLY A 58 -2.44 7.93 12.69
N GLY A 59 -1.82 7.13 13.57
CA GLY A 59 -2.53 6.17 14.42
C GLY A 59 -2.84 4.82 13.77
N ARG A 60 -2.39 4.58 12.54
CA ARG A 60 -2.60 3.32 11.82
C ARG A 60 -1.27 2.73 11.34
N TYR A 61 -1.24 1.42 11.21
CA TYR A 61 -0.13 0.69 10.64
C TYR A 61 -0.39 0.44 9.17
N TYR A 62 0.64 0.58 8.34
CA TYR A 62 0.59 0.40 6.90
C TYR A 62 1.68 -0.56 6.47
N LEU A 63 1.38 -1.41 5.52
CA LEU A 63 2.39 -2.19 4.79
C LEU A 63 2.07 -2.18 3.32
N TYR A 64 3.08 -2.41 2.50
CA TYR A 64 2.94 -2.47 1.06
C TYR A 64 3.19 -3.89 0.58
N ARG A 65 2.24 -4.43 -0.20
CA ARG A 65 2.41 -5.63 -1.00
C ARG A 65 2.09 -5.25 -2.43
N ASP A 66 3.15 -5.03 -3.20
CA ASP A 66 3.08 -4.46 -4.54
C ASP A 66 1.91 -5.01 -5.39
N PRO A 67 0.99 -4.17 -5.89
CA PRO A 67 0.94 -2.70 -5.83
C PRO A 67 0.03 -2.10 -4.73
N VAL A 68 -0.40 -2.90 -3.75
CA VAL A 68 -1.46 -2.56 -2.80
C VAL A 68 -0.91 -2.15 -1.43
N TRP A 69 -1.42 -1.04 -0.92
CA TRP A 69 -1.24 -0.65 0.47
C TRP A 69 -2.30 -1.30 1.35
N TYR A 70 -1.89 -1.81 2.51
CA TYR A 70 -2.78 -2.35 3.53
C TYR A 70 -2.69 -1.49 4.78
N ARG A 71 -3.78 -1.36 5.53
CA ARG A 71 -3.82 -0.71 6.84
C ARG A 71 -4.30 -1.67 7.93
N ALA A 72 -3.88 -1.41 9.16
CA ALA A 72 -4.35 -2.11 10.34
C ALA A 72 -4.35 -1.18 11.58
N PRO A 73 -5.20 -1.46 12.59
CA PRO A 73 -5.13 -0.77 13.87
C PRO A 73 -3.94 -1.25 14.72
N HIS A 74 -3.38 -2.43 14.43
CA HIS A 74 -2.22 -3.00 15.10
C HIS A 74 -1.24 -3.58 14.07
N TYR A 75 0.07 -3.60 14.37
CA TYR A 75 1.09 -4.08 13.42
C TYR A 75 0.99 -5.59 13.10
N GLN A 76 0.17 -6.34 13.85
CA GLN A 76 -0.14 -7.75 13.55
C GLN A 76 -1.43 -7.91 12.72
N GLY A 77 -2.05 -6.82 12.29
CA GLY A 77 -3.36 -6.82 11.67
C GLY A 77 -4.49 -6.52 12.67
N PRO A 78 -5.76 -6.76 12.30
CA PRO A 78 -6.20 -7.27 11.00
C PRO A 78 -5.89 -6.27 9.88
N TRP A 79 -5.49 -6.79 8.72
CA TRP A 79 -5.08 -5.99 7.58
C TRP A 79 -6.20 -5.85 6.56
N GLU A 80 -6.42 -4.62 6.12
CA GLU A 80 -7.42 -4.24 5.13
C GLU A 80 -6.71 -3.53 3.97
N ALA A 81 -7.07 -3.87 2.73
CA ALA A 81 -6.58 -3.13 1.56
C ALA A 81 -7.08 -1.68 1.61
N VAL A 82 -6.18 -0.72 1.39
CA VAL A 82 -6.50 0.71 1.37
C VAL A 82 -6.80 1.10 -0.07
N PRO A 83 -8.02 1.55 -0.39
CA PRO A 83 -8.28 2.09 -1.71
C PRO A 83 -7.52 3.40 -1.91
N PHE A 84 -7.13 3.70 -3.16
CA PHE A 84 -6.29 4.85 -3.49
C PHE A 84 -6.82 6.19 -2.91
N TRP A 85 -8.14 6.40 -2.90
CA TRP A 85 -8.76 7.63 -2.38
C TRP A 85 -8.77 7.76 -0.84
N GLU A 86 -8.49 6.67 -0.11
CA GLU A 86 -8.31 6.69 1.36
C GLU A 86 -6.85 6.62 1.77
N LEU A 87 -5.95 6.45 0.81
CA LEU A 87 -4.52 6.41 1.08
C LEU A 87 -4.07 7.79 1.56
N PRO A 88 -3.38 7.90 2.71
CA PRO A 88 -2.82 9.16 3.13
C PRO A 88 -1.89 9.72 2.06
N ARG A 89 -1.98 11.02 1.79
CA ARG A 89 -1.15 11.71 0.78
C ARG A 89 0.34 11.39 0.89
N ALA A 90 0.86 11.23 2.10
CA ALA A 90 2.27 10.92 2.34
C ALA A 90 2.71 9.53 1.86
N LEU A 91 1.77 8.65 1.47
CA LEU A 91 2.03 7.32 0.90
C LEU A 91 1.61 7.23 -0.58
N GLU A 92 0.97 8.26 -1.14
CA GLU A 92 0.57 8.29 -2.55
C GLU A 92 1.80 8.24 -3.46
N GLY A 93 1.87 7.23 -4.33
CA GLY A 93 2.99 7.04 -5.25
C GLY A 93 4.31 6.63 -4.56
N GLU A 94 4.26 6.34 -3.27
CA GLU A 94 5.41 5.85 -2.50
C GLU A 94 5.50 4.34 -2.54
N THR A 95 6.74 3.84 -2.42
CA THR A 95 7.04 2.44 -2.17
C THR A 95 7.91 2.35 -0.91
N PRO A 96 7.98 1.17 -0.24
CA PRO A 96 8.90 1.00 0.88
C PRO A 96 10.35 1.37 0.52
N GLY A 97 10.79 1.08 -0.70
CA GLY A 97 12.11 1.46 -1.19
C GLY A 97 12.32 2.97 -1.27
N ARG A 98 11.33 3.72 -1.79
CA ARG A 98 11.38 5.20 -1.87
C ARG A 98 11.37 5.84 -0.49
N LEU A 99 10.53 5.36 0.41
CA LEU A 99 10.45 5.84 1.79
C LEU A 99 11.75 5.60 2.55
N LYS A 100 12.32 4.39 2.44
CA LYS A 100 13.60 4.05 3.09
C LYS A 100 14.80 4.77 2.49
N GLY A 101 14.79 5.04 1.18
CA GLY A 101 15.87 5.79 0.51
C GLY A 101 16.06 7.22 1.04
N ARG A 102 15.10 7.75 1.79
CA ARG A 102 15.17 9.05 2.47
C ARG A 102 15.84 8.99 3.85
N LEU A 103 15.97 7.78 4.43
CA LEU A 103 16.67 7.60 5.69
C LEU A 103 18.19 7.80 5.46
N PRO A 104 18.91 8.48 6.37
CA PRO A 104 20.37 8.60 6.32
C PRO A 104 21.03 7.27 6.74
N LEU A 105 20.62 6.16 6.15
CA LEU A 105 21.20 4.84 6.38
C LEU A 105 22.14 4.51 5.21
N ARG A 106 23.21 5.29 5.14
CA ARG A 106 24.49 4.84 4.57
C ARG A 106 25.54 4.95 5.67
N GLY A 107 25.75 3.82 6.33
CA GLY A 107 26.85 3.51 7.24
C GLY A 107 27.09 2.02 7.13
#